data_AF-A0AAN8II31-F1
#
_entry.id   AF-A0AAN8II31-F1
#
_cell.length_a   1.000
_cell.length_b   1.000
_cell.length_c   1.000
_cell.angle_alpha   90.00
_cell.angle_beta   90.00
_cell.angle_gamma   90.00
#
_symmetry.space_group_name_H-M   'P 1'
#
loop_
_entity.id
_entity.type
_entity.pdbx_description
1 polymer ?
#
loop_
_entity_poly.entity_id
_entity_poly.type
_entity_poly.pdbx_seq_one_letter_code
_entity_poly.pdbx_strand_id
1 'polypeptide(L)'
;MHTAAGAEGTGQSLQSPGSCLEEFRAVPFIECHGRGTCNHYATNHGFWLAIVDSDKQFRKPMSQTLKAGGLKDRVSRCQVCLKNR
;
A
#
# COMPACT_ATOMS: atom_id res chain seq x y z
N MET A 1 -1.68 3.85 2.45
CA MET A 1 -0.97 4.72 3.42
C MET A 1 0.48 4.27 3.50
N HIS A 2 1.34 5.04 4.15
CA HIS A 2 2.72 4.63 4.40
C HIS A 2 3.21 5.20 5.74
N THR A 3 4.23 4.56 6.31
CA THR A 3 4.96 5.05 7.50
C THR A 3 6.47 4.91 7.28
N ALA A 4 7.25 5.79 7.89
CA ALA A 4 8.72 5.83 7.78
C ALA A 4 9.36 6.14 9.14
N ALA A 5 10.40 7.00 9.19
CA ALA A 5 11.03 7.43 10.44
C ALA A 5 10.01 7.82 11.53
N GLY A 6 10.22 7.29 12.74
CA GLY A 6 9.35 7.56 13.89
C GLY A 6 7.94 6.96 13.82
N ALA A 7 7.67 6.06 12.86
CA ALA A 7 6.33 5.58 12.51
C ALA A 7 5.38 6.70 12.03
N GLU A 8 5.93 7.86 11.71
CA GLU A 8 5.19 8.96 11.08
C GLU A 8 4.90 8.64 9.62
N GLY A 9 3.81 9.19 9.10
CA GLY A 9 3.34 8.83 7.78
C GLY A 9 2.08 9.55 7.33
N THR A 10 1.70 9.33 6.09
CA THR A 10 0.49 9.93 5.50
C THR A 10 -0.35 8.92 4.72
N GLY A 11 -1.57 9.32 4.39
CA GLY A 11 -2.58 8.48 3.75
C GLY A 11 -3.02 9.00 2.38
N GLN A 12 -3.86 8.20 1.73
CA GLN A 12 -4.56 8.58 0.51
C GLN A 12 -6.06 8.39 0.76
N SER A 13 -6.88 9.30 0.25
CA SER A 13 -8.33 9.07 0.20
C SER A 13 -8.61 7.93 -0.77
N LEU A 14 -9.38 6.93 -0.34
CA LEU A 14 -9.74 5.76 -1.18
C LEU A 14 -10.63 6.12 -2.39
N GLN A 15 -11.17 7.33 -2.42
CA GLN A 15 -11.92 7.87 -3.56
C GLN A 15 -11.04 8.66 -4.53
N SER A 16 -9.80 8.98 -4.14
CA SER A 16 -8.86 9.73 -4.97
C SER A 16 -8.10 8.78 -5.91
N PRO A 17 -7.79 9.20 -7.15
CA PRO A 17 -6.86 8.49 -8.03
C PRO A 17 -5.52 8.15 -7.36
N GLY A 18 -5.07 8.97 -6.40
CA GLY A 18 -3.83 8.72 -5.65
C GLY A 18 -3.82 7.45 -4.81
N SER A 19 -4.98 6.83 -4.56
CA SER A 19 -5.06 5.52 -3.92
C SER A 19 -4.84 4.33 -4.88
N CYS A 20 -4.75 4.58 -6.19
CA CYS A 20 -4.68 3.55 -7.23
C CYS A 20 -3.38 3.61 -8.04
N LEU A 21 -2.28 3.16 -7.44
CA LEU A 21 -0.98 3.10 -8.11
C LEU A 21 -0.96 2.03 -9.23
N GLU A 22 -0.51 2.42 -10.41
CA GLU A 22 -0.44 1.55 -11.60
C GLU A 22 0.57 0.42 -11.42
N GLU A 23 1.72 0.72 -10.81
CA GLU A 23 2.75 -0.25 -10.48
C GLU A 23 2.79 -0.57 -8.99
N PHE A 24 2.61 -1.86 -8.67
CA PHE A 24 2.78 -2.32 -7.30
C PHE A 24 4.26 -2.41 -6.91
N ARG A 25 4.60 -1.79 -5.78
CA ARG A 25 5.86 -1.95 -5.04
C ARG A 25 5.52 -2.15 -3.56
N ALA A 26 6.16 -3.09 -2.86
CA ALA A 26 5.88 -3.30 -1.44
C ALA A 26 6.03 -2.00 -0.62
N VAL A 27 7.08 -1.22 -0.93
CA VAL A 27 7.36 0.10 -0.36
C VAL A 27 7.60 1.08 -1.52
N PRO A 28 6.59 1.88 -1.94
CA PRO A 28 6.64 2.69 -3.16
C PRO A 28 7.27 4.08 -2.98
N PHE A 29 8.14 4.27 -1.98
CA PHE A 29 8.73 5.58 -1.68
C PHE A 29 10.17 5.45 -1.15
N ILE A 30 10.90 6.56 -1.15
CA ILE A 30 12.24 6.71 -0.59
C ILE A 30 12.23 7.81 0.49
N GLU A 31 13.02 7.65 1.55
CA GLU A 31 13.14 8.65 2.60
C GLU A 31 14.37 9.53 2.35
N CYS A 32 14.21 10.86 2.41
CA CYS A 32 15.28 11.83 2.20
C CYS A 32 15.48 12.72 3.43
N HIS A 33 16.73 13.08 3.70
CA HIS A 33 17.13 13.90 4.85
C HIS A 33 17.66 15.26 4.36
N GLY A 34 17.52 16.32 5.17
CA GLY A 34 17.92 17.69 4.81
C GLY A 34 19.41 17.87 4.46
N ARG A 35 20.26 16.90 4.81
CA ARG A 35 21.68 16.84 4.41
C ARG A 35 21.93 16.33 2.98
N GLY A 36 20.88 16.15 2.18
CA GLY A 36 20.98 15.74 0.78
C GLY A 36 21.14 14.24 0.54
N THR A 37 20.85 13.39 1.55
CA THR A 37 20.92 11.93 1.42
C THR A 37 19.54 11.31 1.38
N CYS A 38 19.33 10.30 0.53
CA CYS A 38 18.09 9.52 0.47
C CYS A 38 18.39 8.03 0.57
N ASN A 39 17.51 7.26 1.21
CA ASN A 39 17.67 5.81 1.34
C ASN A 39 16.33 5.08 1.55
N HIS A 40 16.35 3.76 1.31
CA HIS A 40 15.30 2.85 1.75
C HIS A 40 15.70 2.24 3.09
N TYR A 41 14.91 2.48 4.13
CA TYR A 41 15.13 1.92 5.46
C TYR A 41 14.20 0.76 5.73
N ALA A 42 14.61 -0.16 6.60
CA ALA A 42 13.80 -1.32 7.00
C ALA A 42 12.49 -0.92 7.74
N THR A 43 12.45 0.29 8.27
CA THR A 43 11.28 0.91 8.92
C THR A 43 10.26 1.48 7.94
N ASN A 44 10.60 1.52 6.64
CA ASN A 44 9.69 2.04 5.62
C ASN A 44 8.63 0.98 5.31
N HIS A 45 7.37 1.32 5.58
CA HIS A 45 6.24 0.42 5.34
C HIS A 45 5.23 1.05 4.39
N GLY A 46 4.88 0.31 3.34
CA GLY A 46 3.75 0.61 2.46
C GLY A 46 2.54 -0.26 2.84
N PHE A 47 1.36 0.35 2.89
CA PHE A 47 0.12 -0.35 3.23
C PHE A 47 -0.86 -0.30 2.07
N TRP A 48 -1.41 -1.48 1.76
CA TRP A 48 -2.28 -1.75 0.62
C TRP A 48 -3.59 -2.37 1.11
N LEU A 49 -4.69 -2.13 0.38
CA LEU A 49 -5.94 -2.82 0.67
C LEU A 49 -5.79 -4.32 0.38
N ALA A 50 -6.27 -5.16 1.30
CA ALA A 50 -6.23 -6.61 1.14
C ALA A 50 -7.44 -7.13 0.36
N ILE A 51 -7.28 -8.27 -0.31
CA ILE A 51 -8.41 -9.03 -0.87
C ILE A 51 -9.13 -9.78 0.26
N VAL A 52 -10.44 -9.55 0.39
CA VAL A 52 -11.31 -10.22 1.38
C VAL A 52 -12.44 -10.92 0.65
N ASP A 53 -12.51 -12.25 0.78
CA ASP A 53 -13.60 -13.05 0.22
C ASP A 53 -14.93 -12.74 0.93
N SER A 54 -16.03 -12.72 0.18
CA SER A 54 -17.36 -12.34 0.68
C SER A 54 -17.81 -13.19 1.88
N ASP A 55 -17.49 -14.48 1.88
CA ASP A 55 -17.83 -15.43 2.94
C ASP A 55 -16.97 -15.27 4.22
N LYS A 56 -15.90 -14.47 4.15
CA LYS A 56 -14.92 -14.27 5.24
C LYS A 56 -14.94 -12.88 5.85
N GLN A 57 -15.78 -11.96 5.37
CA GLN A 57 -15.83 -10.56 5.84
C GLN A 57 -16.02 -10.43 7.36
N PHE A 58 -16.78 -11.32 7.97
CA PHE A 58 -17.09 -11.32 9.42
C PHE A 58 -16.42 -12.46 10.19
N ARG A 59 -15.48 -13.16 9.55
CA ARG A 59 -14.68 -14.21 10.19
C ARG A 59 -13.34 -13.62 10.62
N LYS A 60 -12.72 -14.23 11.63
CA LYS A 60 -11.35 -13.87 12.03
C LYS A 60 -10.43 -13.96 10.81
N PRO A 61 -9.71 -12.88 10.44
CA PRO A 61 -8.77 -12.94 9.34
C PRO A 61 -7.67 -13.98 9.61
N MET A 62 -7.36 -14.78 8.58
CA MET A 62 -6.23 -15.70 8.64
C MET A 62 -4.94 -14.93 8.41
N SER A 63 -4.06 -14.90 9.41
CA SER A 63 -2.75 -14.24 9.28
C SER A 63 -1.90 -14.96 8.24
N GLN A 64 -1.25 -14.20 7.37
CA GLN A 64 -0.41 -14.70 6.28
C GLN A 64 0.84 -13.82 6.16
N THR A 65 1.99 -14.45 5.88
CA THR A 65 3.23 -13.75 5.53
C THR A 65 3.59 -14.13 4.10
N LEU A 66 3.52 -13.15 3.20
CA LEU A 66 3.81 -13.35 1.79
C LEU A 66 5.26 -12.96 1.49
N LYS A 67 5.90 -13.70 0.60
CA LYS A 67 7.25 -13.42 0.11
C LYS A 67 7.19 -13.01 -1.37
N ALA A 68 8.34 -12.65 -1.93
CA ALA A 68 8.47 -12.36 -3.35
C ALA A 68 7.83 -13.48 -4.22
N GLY A 69 7.15 -13.08 -5.29
CA GLY A 69 6.36 -13.97 -6.15
C GLY A 69 4.88 -14.06 -5.81
N GLY A 70 4.49 -13.98 -4.52
CA GLY A 70 3.10 -14.08 -4.08
C GLY A 70 2.50 -12.79 -3.50
N LEU A 71 3.23 -11.67 -3.53
CA LEU A 71 2.80 -10.42 -2.90
C LEU A 71 1.50 -9.86 -3.51
N LYS A 72 1.34 -9.99 -4.84
CA LYS A 72 0.18 -9.43 -5.56
C LYS A 72 -1.11 -10.22 -5.30
N ASP A 73 -1.02 -11.47 -4.84
CA ASP A 73 -2.15 -12.38 -4.67
C ASP A 73 -3.12 -11.96 -3.56
N ARG A 74 -2.69 -11.04 -2.68
CA ARG A 74 -3.51 -10.50 -1.60
C ARG A 74 -3.69 -8.99 -1.66
N VAL A 75 -3.21 -8.32 -2.72
CA VAL A 75 -3.34 -6.88 -2.89
C VAL A 75 -4.56 -6.57 -3.76
N SER A 76 -5.47 -5.75 -3.24
CA SER A 76 -6.67 -5.33 -3.94
C SER A 76 -6.34 -4.58 -5.23
N ARG A 77 -7.26 -4.64 -6.19
CA ARG A 77 -7.17 -3.94 -7.47
C ARG A 77 -8.14 -2.76 -7.49
N CYS A 78 -7.83 -1.79 -8.32
CA CYS A 78 -8.58 -0.55 -8.44
C CYS A 78 -8.57 -0.09 -9.89
N GLN A 79 -9.47 0.83 -10.21
CA GLN A 79 -9.50 1.51 -11.49
C GLN A 79 -9.84 2.97 -11.26
N VAL A 80 -9.11 3.85 -11.95
CA VAL A 80 -9.41 5.28 -11.98
C VAL A 80 -10.41 5.52 -13.11
N CYS A 81 -11.53 6.18 -12.77
CA CYS A 81 -12.62 6.45 -13.71
C CYS A 81 -12.88 7.95 -13.81
N LEU A 82 -13.40 8.37 -14.97
CA LEU A 82 -13.88 9.73 -15.20
C LEU A 82 -15.38 9.66 -15.52
N LYS A 83 -16.15 10.63 -15.03
CA LYS A 83 -17.58 10.72 -15.35
C LYS A 83 -17.73 11.11 -16.82
N ASN A 84 -18.43 10.28 -17.60
CA ASN A 84 -18.84 10.64 -18.95
C ASN A 84 -19.88 11.76 -18.88
N ARG A 85 -19.74 12.76 -19.77
CA ARG A 85 -20.66 13.90 -19.86
C ARG A 85 -22.02 13.48 -20.38
#